data_AF-A0A524A500-F1
#
_entry.id   AF-A0A524A500-F1
#
_cell.length_a   1.000
_cell.length_b   1.000
_cell.length_c   1.000
_cell.angle_alpha   90.00
_cell.angle_beta   90.00
_cell.angle_gamma   90.00
#
_symmetry.space_group_name_H-M   'P 1'
#
loop_
_entity.id
_entity.type
_entity.pdbx_description
1 polymer ?
#
loop_
_entity_poly.entity_id
_entity_poly.type
_entity_poly.pdbx_seq_one_letter_code
_entity_poly.pdbx_strand_id
1 'polypeptide(L)'
;MVDAQATLTIDATQVDTQRVDVRDQAIFAIRIVRTSDGYPLQFGKVTFQNRPGVWYTDYYGWCIVPVISWDVGNFSLIVDGIYSGVAQLSFEWAVPKSWSVFDQVLVDLKTSKSRIGVDAEAPIRWTATYAFDGAPFQGQIILDENLTSSTVENRTYQVAKVIDELYNLTVFESDSLEIIF
;
A
#
# COMPACT_ATOMS: atom_id res chain seq x y z
N MET A 1 9.61 -28.31 -25.14
CA MET A 1 9.94 -29.21 -24.03
C MET A 1 11.20 -28.64 -23.38
N VAL A 2 11.08 -28.00 -22.23
CA VAL A 2 12.24 -27.49 -21.48
C VAL A 2 12.86 -28.69 -20.75
N ASP A 3 14.18 -28.84 -20.87
CA ASP A 3 14.93 -29.97 -20.32
C ASP A 3 14.79 -30.03 -18.78
N ALA A 4 14.77 -31.24 -18.20
CA ALA A 4 14.51 -31.46 -16.77
C ALA A 4 15.64 -30.95 -15.84
N GLN A 5 16.70 -30.36 -16.42
CA GLN A 5 17.82 -29.71 -15.73
C GLN A 5 17.88 -28.19 -15.99
N ALA A 6 16.88 -27.60 -16.65
CA ALA A 6 16.88 -26.18 -16.95
C ALA A 6 16.78 -25.34 -15.67
N THR A 7 17.69 -24.38 -15.51
CA THR A 7 17.62 -23.35 -14.47
C THR A 7 16.97 -22.09 -15.04
N LEU A 8 16.20 -21.41 -14.19
CA LEU A 8 15.54 -20.15 -14.48
C LEU A 8 16.17 -19.01 -13.69
N THR A 9 16.08 -17.80 -14.22
CA THR A 9 16.53 -16.59 -13.54
C THR A 9 15.37 -15.62 -13.49
N ILE A 10 15.08 -15.09 -12.31
CA ILE A 10 14.25 -13.89 -12.15
C ILE A 10 15.17 -12.71 -12.40
N ASP A 11 15.03 -12.07 -13.56
CA ASP A 11 15.98 -11.08 -14.07
C ASP A 11 15.44 -9.65 -14.08
N ALA A 12 14.16 -9.47 -13.77
CA ALA A 12 13.57 -8.16 -13.53
C ALA A 12 12.40 -8.26 -12.54
N THR A 13 12.22 -7.21 -11.75
CA THR A 13 11.02 -7.01 -10.93
C THR A 13 10.51 -5.59 -11.08
N GLN A 14 9.19 -5.44 -10.94
CA GLN A 14 8.52 -4.15 -10.96
C GLN A 14 7.40 -4.12 -9.92
N VAL A 15 7.12 -2.90 -9.46
CA VAL A 15 5.91 -2.55 -8.75
C VAL A 15 5.44 -1.20 -9.28
N ASP A 16 4.14 -1.02 -9.43
CA ASP A 16 3.55 0.22 -9.94
C ASP A 16 3.65 1.38 -8.95
N THR A 17 3.55 1.09 -7.65
CA THR A 17 3.73 2.08 -6.58
C THR A 17 4.55 1.54 -5.41
N GLN A 18 5.39 2.40 -4.84
CA GLN A 18 6.19 2.08 -3.64
C GLN A 18 5.41 2.22 -2.34
N ARG A 19 4.31 2.99 -2.34
CA ARG A 19 3.43 3.16 -1.19
C ARG A 19 1.99 3.32 -1.67
N VAL A 20 1.06 2.61 -1.04
CA VAL A 20 -0.35 2.54 -1.43
C VAL A 20 -1.22 2.50 -0.18
N ASP A 21 -2.46 2.95 -0.31
CA ASP A 21 -3.45 2.81 0.76
C ASP A 21 -3.63 1.33 1.12
N VAL A 22 -3.73 1.04 2.43
CA VAL A 22 -4.32 -0.22 2.87
C VAL A 22 -5.69 -0.38 2.19
N ARG A 23 -6.00 -1.62 1.81
CA ARG A 23 -7.24 -2.04 1.12
C ARG A 23 -7.34 -1.56 -0.33
N ASP A 24 -6.34 -0.87 -0.85
CA ASP A 24 -6.16 -0.64 -2.28
C ASP A 24 -5.13 -1.62 -2.88
N GLN A 25 -4.98 -1.61 -4.19
CA GLN A 25 -4.20 -2.58 -4.95
C GLN A 25 -2.83 -2.02 -5.37
N ALA A 26 -1.76 -2.78 -5.07
CA ALA A 26 -0.47 -2.65 -5.73
C ALA A 26 -0.29 -3.78 -6.76
N ILE A 27 0.31 -3.48 -7.90
CA ILE A 27 0.60 -4.42 -8.98
C ILE A 27 2.09 -4.75 -8.97
N PHE A 28 2.40 -5.99 -8.58
CA PHE A 28 3.75 -6.52 -8.67
C PHE A 28 3.95 -7.28 -9.98
N ALA A 29 5.16 -7.25 -10.52
CA ALA A 29 5.53 -8.08 -11.64
C ALA A 29 6.94 -8.65 -11.48
N ILE A 30 7.13 -9.90 -11.87
CA ILE A 30 8.46 -10.52 -11.98
C ILE A 30 8.64 -11.06 -13.39
N ARG A 31 9.82 -10.85 -13.98
CA ARG A 31 10.18 -11.46 -15.26
C ARG A 31 11.06 -12.67 -15.03
N ILE A 32 10.72 -13.76 -15.69
CA ILE A 32 11.41 -15.03 -15.59
C ILE A 32 11.93 -15.42 -16.96
N VAL A 33 13.24 -15.68 -17.03
CA VAL A 33 13.93 -16.13 -18.24
C VAL A 33 14.69 -17.42 -17.98
N ARG A 34 15.02 -18.13 -19.05
CA ARG A 34 15.94 -19.28 -18.99
C ARG A 34 17.35 -18.78 -18.76
N THR A 35 18.05 -19.33 -17.78
CA THR A 35 19.43 -18.93 -17.45
C THR A 35 20.40 -19.15 -18.61
N SER A 36 20.15 -20.15 -19.47
CA SER A 36 21.05 -20.54 -20.56
C SER A 36 21.16 -19.52 -21.70
N ASP A 37 20.05 -18.87 -22.04
CA ASP A 37 19.93 -18.07 -23.26
C ASP A 37 19.17 -16.75 -23.06
N GLY A 38 18.68 -16.48 -21.83
CA GLY A 38 17.87 -15.30 -21.52
C GLY A 38 16.50 -15.30 -22.19
N TYR A 39 16.08 -16.41 -22.81
CA TYR A 39 14.78 -16.45 -23.48
C TYR A 39 13.65 -16.49 -22.44
N PRO A 40 12.56 -15.73 -22.62
CA PRO A 40 11.47 -15.69 -21.66
C PRO A 40 10.86 -17.07 -21.39
N LEU A 41 10.56 -17.34 -20.11
CA LEU A 41 9.69 -18.47 -19.77
C LEU A 41 8.26 -18.09 -20.12
N GLN A 42 7.72 -18.62 -21.22
CA GLN A 42 6.36 -18.32 -21.66
C GLN A 42 5.33 -19.26 -21.03
N PHE A 43 4.21 -18.71 -20.54
CA PHE A 43 3.09 -19.46 -19.95
C PHE A 43 3.52 -20.43 -18.82
N GLY A 44 4.62 -20.11 -18.14
CA GLY A 44 5.13 -20.85 -17.00
C GLY A 44 4.29 -20.55 -15.77
N LYS A 45 4.01 -21.58 -14.98
CA LYS A 45 3.24 -21.43 -13.75
C LYS A 45 4.15 -20.93 -12.63
N VAL A 46 3.69 -19.92 -11.89
CA VAL A 46 4.37 -19.34 -10.73
C VAL A 46 3.47 -19.42 -9.51
N THR A 47 4.05 -19.80 -8.37
CA THR A 47 3.38 -19.91 -7.08
C THR A 47 4.11 -19.06 -6.05
N PHE A 48 3.37 -18.48 -5.11
CA PHE A 48 3.89 -17.57 -4.10
C PHE A 48 3.43 -17.98 -2.71
N GLN A 49 4.33 -17.94 -1.72
CA GLN A 49 4.03 -18.32 -0.34
C GLN A 49 3.03 -17.35 0.32
N ASN A 50 3.23 -16.06 0.07
CA ASN A 50 2.43 -14.97 0.65
C ASN A 50 1.35 -14.43 -0.30
N ARG A 51 1.10 -15.11 -1.43
CA ARG A 51 -0.01 -14.80 -2.34
C ARG A 51 -0.62 -16.08 -2.90
N PRO A 52 -1.60 -16.68 -2.20
CA PRO A 52 -2.28 -17.89 -2.65
C PRO A 52 -2.90 -17.69 -4.04
N GLY A 53 -2.82 -18.74 -4.86
CA GLY A 53 -3.31 -18.72 -6.24
C GLY A 53 -2.30 -19.32 -7.20
N VAL A 54 -2.70 -19.40 -8.46
CA VAL A 54 -1.86 -19.89 -9.55
C VAL A 54 -1.69 -18.77 -10.56
N TRP A 55 -0.44 -18.39 -10.79
CA TRP A 55 -0.10 -17.29 -11.67
C TRP A 55 0.68 -17.81 -12.87
N TYR A 56 0.64 -17.08 -13.98
CA TYR A 56 1.31 -17.49 -15.20
C TYR A 56 2.12 -16.33 -15.76
N THR A 57 3.28 -16.66 -16.33
CA THR A 57 4.02 -15.71 -17.15
C THR A 57 3.34 -15.50 -18.49
N ASP A 58 3.43 -14.28 -19.02
CA ASP A 58 2.99 -13.97 -20.38
C ASP A 58 4.02 -14.41 -21.44
N TYR A 59 3.83 -13.96 -22.68
CA TYR A 59 4.74 -14.25 -23.80
C TYR A 59 6.16 -13.66 -23.63
N TYR A 60 6.29 -12.65 -22.78
CA TYR A 60 7.54 -11.95 -22.49
C TYR A 60 8.15 -12.35 -21.15
N GLY A 61 7.60 -13.39 -20.50
CA GLY A 61 8.11 -13.94 -19.25
C GLY A 61 7.65 -13.19 -18.01
N TRP A 62 6.75 -12.21 -18.14
CA TRP A 62 6.23 -11.44 -17.02
C TRP A 62 5.07 -12.15 -16.34
N CYS A 63 5.21 -12.40 -15.04
CA CYS A 63 4.13 -12.81 -14.16
C CYS A 63 3.64 -11.59 -13.38
N ILE A 64 2.41 -11.15 -13.65
CA ILE A 64 1.78 -9.98 -13.03
C ILE A 64 0.85 -10.42 -11.90
N VAL A 65 1.00 -9.81 -10.73
CA VAL A 65 0.37 -10.22 -9.47
C VAL A 65 -0.21 -9.00 -8.74
N PRO A 66 -1.52 -8.74 -8.85
CA PRO A 66 -2.21 -7.77 -8.01
C PRO A 66 -2.29 -8.25 -6.55
N VAL A 67 -1.95 -7.34 -5.64
CA VAL A 67 -1.90 -7.56 -4.20
C VAL A 67 -2.68 -6.45 -3.50
N ILE A 68 -3.52 -6.83 -2.54
CA ILE A 68 -4.25 -5.94 -1.63
C ILE A 68 -3.93 -6.41 -0.21
N SER A 69 -3.60 -5.48 0.70
CA SER A 69 -3.40 -5.76 2.12
C SER A 69 -4.42 -5.00 2.98
N TRP A 70 -4.97 -5.63 4.01
CA TRP A 70 -5.82 -4.96 5.00
C TRP A 70 -5.00 -4.33 6.13
N ASP A 71 -3.75 -4.75 6.27
CA ASP A 71 -2.85 -4.36 7.33
C ASP A 71 -1.75 -3.45 6.79
N VAL A 72 -1.32 -2.49 7.61
CA VAL A 72 -0.16 -1.65 7.35
C VAL A 72 1.09 -2.51 7.36
N GLY A 73 1.95 -2.36 6.36
CA GLY A 73 3.21 -3.09 6.31
C GLY A 73 3.91 -3.08 4.96
N ASN A 74 5.18 -3.47 4.99
CA ASN A 74 5.98 -3.68 3.79
C ASN A 74 5.72 -5.06 3.20
N PHE A 75 5.47 -5.12 1.90
CA PHE A 75 5.17 -6.34 1.17
C PHE A 75 6.13 -6.54 -0.01
N SER A 76 6.64 -7.77 -0.14
CA SER A 76 7.34 -8.27 -1.32
C SER A 76 6.86 -9.67 -1.65
N LEU A 77 6.81 -10.03 -2.93
CA LEU A 77 6.50 -11.40 -3.33
C LEU A 77 7.56 -12.39 -2.86
N ILE A 78 7.09 -13.53 -2.34
CA ILE A 78 7.94 -14.67 -1.98
C ILE A 78 7.59 -15.81 -2.95
N VAL A 79 8.40 -15.97 -3.99
CA VAL A 79 8.24 -17.06 -4.97
C VAL A 79 8.52 -18.39 -4.28
N ASP A 80 7.53 -19.28 -4.32
CA ASP A 80 7.60 -20.63 -3.76
C ASP A 80 8.11 -21.65 -4.80
N GLY A 81 7.61 -21.53 -6.03
CA GLY A 81 7.95 -22.44 -7.11
C GLY A 81 7.59 -21.89 -8.49
N ILE A 82 8.42 -22.25 -9.47
CA ILE A 82 8.24 -21.94 -10.88
C ILE A 82 8.22 -23.25 -11.66
N TYR A 83 7.26 -23.39 -12.59
CA TYR A 83 7.02 -24.63 -13.32
C TYR A 83 6.92 -24.39 -14.83
N SER A 84 7.45 -25.35 -15.60
CA SER A 84 7.16 -25.50 -17.04
C SER A 84 6.35 -26.77 -17.23
N GLY A 85 5.06 -26.63 -17.54
CA GLY A 85 4.11 -27.73 -17.48
C GLY A 85 3.97 -28.26 -16.04
N VAL A 86 4.25 -29.55 -15.82
CA VAL A 86 4.18 -30.20 -14.50
C VAL A 86 5.50 -30.20 -13.73
N ALA A 87 6.62 -29.89 -14.40
CA ALA A 87 7.94 -29.94 -13.79
C ALA A 87 8.24 -28.63 -13.06
N GLN A 88 8.57 -28.72 -11.77
CA GLN A 88 9.16 -27.60 -11.01
C GLN A 88 10.62 -27.44 -11.42
N LEU A 89 11.03 -26.22 -11.71
CA LEU A 89 12.40 -25.89 -12.12
C LEU A 89 13.11 -25.11 -11.01
N SER A 90 14.42 -25.33 -10.88
CA SER A 90 15.27 -24.51 -10.01
C SER A 90 15.36 -23.09 -10.56
N PHE A 91 15.45 -22.11 -9.67
CA PHE A 91 15.57 -20.71 -10.06
C PHE A 91 16.45 -19.93 -9.11
N GLU A 92 16.95 -18.80 -9.60
CA GLU A 92 17.71 -17.81 -8.83
C GLU A 92 17.20 -16.39 -9.06
N TRP A 93 17.54 -15.49 -8.14
CA TRP A 93 17.29 -14.05 -8.25
C TRP A 93 18.55 -13.36 -8.75
N ALA A 94 18.51 -12.76 -9.94
CA ALA A 94 19.59 -11.91 -10.45
C ALA A 94 19.39 -10.43 -10.10
N VAL A 95 18.19 -10.07 -9.62
CA VAL A 95 17.83 -8.70 -9.23
C VAL A 95 17.24 -8.65 -7.82
N PRO A 96 17.31 -7.49 -7.13
CA PRO A 96 16.60 -7.30 -5.88
C PRO A 96 15.09 -7.45 -6.04
N LYS A 97 14.40 -7.83 -4.95
CA LYS A 97 12.93 -7.89 -4.93
C LYS A 97 12.34 -6.48 -4.90
N SER A 98 11.34 -6.23 -5.75
CA SER A 98 10.46 -5.07 -5.58
C SER A 98 9.61 -5.21 -4.31
N TRP A 99 9.26 -4.08 -3.73
CA TRP A 99 8.46 -3.98 -2.52
C TRP A 99 7.49 -2.79 -2.61
N SER A 100 6.37 -2.89 -1.90
CA SER A 100 5.44 -1.79 -1.69
C SER A 100 5.03 -1.75 -0.22
N VAL A 101 4.81 -0.55 0.29
CA VAL A 101 4.26 -0.34 1.63
C VAL A 101 2.76 -0.10 1.50
N PHE A 102 1.96 -0.95 2.15
CA PHE A 102 0.56 -0.66 2.40
C PHE A 102 0.48 0.19 3.67
N ASP A 103 -0.15 1.35 3.59
CA ASP A 103 -0.10 2.37 4.64
C ASP A 103 -1.43 3.08 4.83
N GLN A 104 -1.52 3.85 5.91
CA GLN A 104 -2.61 4.80 6.15
C GLN A 104 -2.06 5.99 6.95
N VAL A 105 -2.79 7.10 6.93
CA VAL A 105 -2.44 8.28 7.75
C VAL A 105 -3.10 8.15 9.13
N LEU A 106 -2.33 8.37 10.19
CA LEU A 106 -2.86 8.53 11.56
C LEU A 106 -2.95 10.01 11.88
N VAL A 107 -4.13 10.48 12.27
CA VAL A 107 -4.40 11.89 12.60
C VAL A 107 -4.86 12.02 14.06
N ASP A 108 -4.18 12.88 14.82
CA ASP A 108 -4.61 13.29 16.15
C ASP A 108 -5.17 14.71 16.12
N LEU A 109 -6.40 14.89 16.54
CA LEU A 109 -7.04 16.18 16.78
C LEU A 109 -6.79 16.62 18.23
N LYS A 110 -6.45 17.88 18.42
CA LYS A 110 -6.18 18.46 19.74
C LYS A 110 -6.88 19.81 19.88
N THR A 111 -7.45 20.08 21.04
CA THR A 111 -7.98 21.40 21.38
C THR A 111 -7.42 21.91 22.70
N SER A 112 -7.25 23.22 22.79
CA SER A 112 -6.91 23.90 24.05
C SER A 112 -8.13 24.22 24.91
N LYS A 113 -9.34 24.21 24.32
CA LYS A 113 -10.61 24.55 24.99
C LYS A 113 -11.75 23.69 24.44
N SER A 114 -12.46 23.00 25.33
CA SER A 114 -13.68 22.25 25.00
C SER A 114 -14.97 23.06 25.14
N ARG A 115 -14.88 24.27 25.70
CA ARG A 115 -15.97 25.25 25.78
C ARG A 115 -15.49 26.61 25.32
N ILE A 116 -16.19 27.17 24.35
CA ILE A 116 -15.91 28.49 23.78
C ILE A 116 -17.21 29.31 23.77
N GLY A 117 -17.13 30.58 23.37
CA GLY A 117 -18.34 31.37 23.16
C GLY A 117 -18.89 31.13 21.77
N VAL A 118 -20.21 31.31 21.62
CA VAL A 118 -20.84 31.47 20.31
C VAL A 118 -20.09 32.51 19.46
N ASP A 119 -20.08 32.27 18.15
CA ASP A 119 -19.34 32.99 17.10
C ASP A 119 -17.81 32.95 17.22
N ALA A 120 -17.25 32.35 18.28
CA ALA A 120 -15.81 32.11 18.35
C ALA A 120 -15.40 30.92 17.48
N GLU A 121 -14.15 30.93 17.01
CA GLU A 121 -13.57 29.80 16.29
C GLU A 121 -13.04 28.75 17.28
N ALA A 122 -13.45 27.49 17.10
CA ALA A 122 -12.96 26.35 17.86
C ALA A 122 -11.44 26.21 17.66
N PRO A 123 -10.62 26.26 18.73
CA PRO A 123 -9.17 26.24 18.62
C PRO A 123 -8.63 24.81 18.44
N ILE A 124 -9.10 24.14 17.38
CA ILE A 124 -8.70 22.79 17.00
C ILE A 124 -7.39 22.85 16.23
N ARG A 125 -6.45 22.00 16.61
CA ARG A 125 -5.17 21.76 15.95
C ARG A 125 -5.05 20.28 15.66
N TRP A 126 -4.14 19.90 14.78
CA TRP A 126 -3.91 18.50 14.46
C TRP A 126 -2.43 18.18 14.32
N THR A 127 -2.10 16.91 14.53
CA THR A 127 -0.83 16.29 14.14
C THR A 127 -1.14 15.04 13.34
N ALA A 128 -0.32 14.71 12.34
CA ALA A 128 -0.52 13.48 11.58
C ALA A 128 0.82 12.83 11.19
N THR A 129 0.79 11.51 11.06
CA THR A 129 1.94 10.67 10.70
C THR A 129 1.51 9.53 9.79
N TYR A 130 2.45 9.00 9.01
CA TYR A 130 2.25 7.76 8.27
C TYR A 130 2.35 6.57 9.24
N ALA A 131 1.38 5.64 9.20
CA ALA A 131 1.30 4.54 10.16
C ALA A 131 2.48 3.58 10.06
N PHE A 132 3.03 3.38 8.86
CA PHE A 132 4.10 2.42 8.60
C PHE A 132 5.42 2.76 9.31
N ASP A 133 5.87 4.01 9.21
CA ASP A 133 7.20 4.44 9.66
C ASP A 133 7.17 5.59 10.69
N GLY A 134 5.98 6.12 11.01
CA GLY A 134 5.80 7.24 11.93
C GLY A 134 6.34 8.56 11.39
N ALA A 135 6.70 8.64 10.10
CA ALA A 135 7.20 9.88 9.51
C ALA A 135 6.09 10.95 9.52
N PRO A 136 6.43 12.25 9.67
CA PRO A 136 5.46 13.33 9.63
C PRO A 136 4.67 13.33 8.32
N PHE A 137 3.35 13.42 8.43
CA PHE A 137 2.46 13.54 7.28
C PHE A 137 2.70 14.85 6.54
N GLN A 138 2.78 14.79 5.20
CA GLN A 138 2.94 15.96 4.33
C GLN A 138 1.68 16.18 3.52
N GLY A 139 0.82 17.06 4.02
CA GLY A 139 -0.44 17.34 3.37
C GLY A 139 -1.40 18.13 4.25
N GLN A 140 -2.69 17.98 3.96
CA GLN A 140 -3.76 18.71 4.62
C GLN A 140 -4.83 17.75 5.13
N ILE A 141 -5.52 18.16 6.20
CA ILE A 141 -6.74 17.50 6.67
C ILE A 141 -7.94 18.43 6.46
N ILE A 142 -9.11 17.85 6.23
CA ILE A 142 -10.38 18.55 6.15
C ILE A 142 -11.27 17.98 7.25
N LEU A 143 -11.83 18.85 8.09
CA LEU A 143 -12.81 18.46 9.12
C LEU A 143 -14.21 18.35 8.51
N ASP A 144 -15.06 17.54 9.14
CA ASP A 144 -16.47 17.34 8.76
C ASP A 144 -17.36 18.55 9.05
N GLU A 145 -16.94 19.39 9.99
CA GLU A 145 -17.74 20.49 10.52
C GLU A 145 -17.03 21.86 10.46
N ASN A 146 -17.84 22.93 10.46
CA ASN A 146 -17.32 24.30 10.57
C ASN A 146 -16.77 24.60 11.97
N LEU A 147 -15.72 25.40 12.06
CA LEU A 147 -15.10 25.78 13.34
C LEU A 147 -15.89 26.82 14.15
N THR A 148 -16.99 27.37 13.63
CA THR A 148 -17.80 28.40 14.30
C THR A 148 -19.26 27.97 14.42
N SER A 149 -19.96 28.46 15.46
CA SER A 149 -21.41 28.33 15.61
C SER A 149 -22.01 29.59 16.23
N SER A 150 -23.13 30.05 15.70
CA SER A 150 -23.89 31.21 16.21
C SER A 150 -24.94 30.84 17.26
N THR A 151 -24.98 29.57 17.67
CA THR A 151 -25.91 29.06 18.67
C THR A 151 -25.19 28.20 19.70
N VAL A 152 -25.71 28.16 20.93
CA VAL A 152 -25.19 27.28 21.97
C VAL A 152 -25.53 25.84 21.61
N GLU A 153 -24.51 25.07 21.26
CA GLU A 153 -24.66 23.67 20.89
C GLU A 153 -23.42 22.87 21.22
N ASN A 154 -23.57 21.55 21.21
CA ASN A 154 -22.48 20.62 21.33
C ASN A 154 -22.14 20.03 19.95
N ARG A 155 -20.88 20.14 19.53
CA ARG A 155 -20.43 19.71 18.21
C ARG A 155 -19.26 18.75 18.35
N THR A 156 -19.38 17.62 17.65
CA THR A 156 -18.29 16.64 17.50
C THR A 156 -17.60 16.88 16.17
N TYR A 157 -16.28 17.03 16.20
CA TYR A 157 -15.42 17.19 15.03
C TYR A 157 -14.70 15.88 14.73
N GLN A 158 -14.68 15.51 13.46
CA GLN A 158 -13.92 14.38 12.92
C GLN A 158 -13.17 14.83 11.66
N VAL A 159 -12.16 14.05 11.28
CA VAL A 159 -11.51 14.23 9.99
C VAL A 159 -12.41 13.63 8.91
N ALA A 160 -12.83 14.45 7.96
CA ALA A 160 -13.61 14.01 6.80
C ALA A 160 -12.72 13.48 5.68
N LYS A 161 -11.52 14.06 5.52
CA LYS A 161 -10.60 13.72 4.44
C LYS A 161 -9.16 14.11 4.76
N VAL A 162 -8.21 13.32 4.27
CA VAL A 162 -6.80 13.70 4.12
C VAL A 162 -6.46 13.97 2.66
N ILE A 163 -5.57 14.92 2.42
CA ILE A 163 -4.96 15.20 1.12
C ILE A 163 -3.47 15.02 1.30
N ASP A 164 -2.96 13.85 0.96
CA ASP A 164 -1.54 13.53 0.99
C ASP A 164 -0.84 14.02 -0.28
N GLU A 165 0.13 14.91 -0.13
CA GLU A 165 0.86 15.49 -1.25
C GLU A 165 2.09 14.65 -1.65
N LEU A 166 2.50 13.71 -0.79
CA LEU A 166 3.73 12.93 -0.99
C LEU A 166 3.47 11.56 -1.63
N TYR A 167 2.54 10.78 -1.07
CA TYR A 167 2.25 9.42 -1.53
C TYR A 167 0.84 9.24 -2.10
N ASN A 168 0.02 10.30 -2.07
CA ASN A 168 -1.40 10.28 -2.47
C ASN A 168 -2.26 9.28 -1.68
N LEU A 169 -1.91 9.01 -0.41
CA LEU A 169 -2.75 8.22 0.48
C LEU A 169 -4.06 8.94 0.79
N THR A 170 -5.15 8.18 0.82
CA THR A 170 -6.50 8.66 1.10
C THR A 170 -7.14 7.97 2.29
N VAL A 171 -6.61 6.82 2.71
CA VAL A 171 -7.09 6.10 3.90
C VAL A 171 -6.41 6.66 5.14
N PHE A 172 -7.22 6.92 6.16
CA PHE A 172 -6.75 7.45 7.43
C PHE A 172 -7.55 6.90 8.61
N GLU A 173 -6.95 7.01 9.78
CA GLU A 173 -7.58 6.82 11.09
C GLU A 173 -7.43 8.13 11.87
N SER A 174 -8.50 8.56 12.54
CA SER A 174 -8.47 9.76 13.38
C SER A 174 -9.28 9.57 14.65
N ASP A 175 -8.92 10.33 15.68
CA ASP A 175 -9.80 10.55 16.83
C ASP A 175 -10.92 11.55 16.49
N SER A 176 -11.76 11.83 17.49
CA SER A 176 -12.81 12.83 17.43
C SER A 176 -12.72 13.77 18.63
N LEU A 177 -13.19 15.01 18.45
CA LEU A 177 -13.20 16.03 19.50
C LEU A 177 -14.58 16.64 19.69
N GLU A 178 -14.94 16.86 20.96
CA GLU A 178 -16.18 17.50 21.33
C GLU A 178 -15.93 18.95 21.79
N ILE A 179 -16.67 19.90 21.24
CA ILE A 179 -16.63 21.33 21.58
C ILE A 179 -18.05 21.83 21.83
N ILE A 180 -18.22 22.61 22.90
CA ILE A 180 -19.48 23.29 23.21
C ILE A 180 -19.31 24.79 22.97
N PHE A 181 -20.22 25.35 22.17
CA PHE A 181 -20.31 26.79 21.85
C PHE A 181 -21.25 27.53 22.80
#